data_AF-A7S2F3-F1
#
_entry.id   AF-A7S2F3-F1
#
_cell.length_a   1.000
_cell.length_b   1.000
_cell.length_c   1.000
_cell.angle_alpha   90.00
_cell.angle_beta   90.00
_cell.angle_gamma   90.00
#
_symmetry.space_group_name_H-M   'P 1'
#
loop_
_entity.id
_entity.type
_entity.pdbx_description
1 polymer ?
#
loop_
_entity_poly.entity_id
_entity_poly.type
_entity_poly.pdbx_seq_one_letter_code
_entity_poly.pdbx_strand_id
1 'polypeptide(L)'
;MPKLLYIILIIISSIGVLWVFSVGLNGIGFSHRQRQDIPIGRRSRNDQISLASQSDTKNAENYKDLEPGNTPGLHKGDPSKLRNILVKALRGEPIRVVIIGGSNSAGGGMDKDTHKMNKRYFRLFVDWWNNIVAAQTGSQMSEDLIAIGGTGSYFFAYCYDTFLANPKQIDIAIVEAAVNYNTAGMAEPLEQLTRVLYNHPSQPAIWYVNFVSRLGKDPKTKKVMNPECVNLEDFGLYDVAAQYGVTSFSMKDFVCPTVDGKPRFDESQKGYVSTDQHHVGEKTHAQIAFLMTNYVKSVLDDVTKQGANMAQSYPTKALSLFVKEETKLLVNPQCWSSISPYSETGINKPTLSVKVLTKTRFKFYANGYEGNPKQSPRKDRQSGWANTASGGRVVFQINVKPWNSATDKRRSVIALIHNVYNGGDAKIWVDNSESDAVNIVNKAQPGGSNELYTIADRVEPGIHTLSIVTKGKGMFIISGILVGPPEFSRRKVT
;
A
#
# COMPACT_ATOMS: atom_id res chain seq x y z
N MET A 1 20.98 -61.66 -7.90
CA MET A 1 21.67 -62.09 -6.66
C MET A 1 21.64 -60.94 -5.67
N PRO A 2 21.37 -61.15 -4.38
CA PRO A 2 21.40 -60.11 -3.34
C PRO A 2 22.67 -60.15 -2.47
N LYS A 3 22.99 -59.02 -1.81
CA LYS A 3 23.70 -58.85 -0.51
C LYS A 3 23.85 -57.34 -0.24
N LEU A 4 23.49 -56.68 0.87
CA LEU A 4 23.11 -57.02 2.27
C LEU A 4 24.25 -56.96 3.31
N LEU A 5 24.11 -56.06 4.30
CA LEU A 5 24.81 -55.93 5.61
C LEU A 5 26.34 -55.63 5.55
N TYR A 6 26.98 -54.89 6.47
CA TYR A 6 26.99 -54.85 7.96
C TYR A 6 27.20 -53.38 8.49
N ILE A 7 26.90 -52.88 9.72
CA ILE A 7 26.81 -53.39 11.13
C ILE A 7 28.22 -53.55 11.77
N ILE A 8 28.64 -53.07 12.97
CA ILE A 8 28.12 -52.51 14.26
C ILE A 8 29.30 -51.64 14.87
N LEU A 9 29.33 -50.88 16.00
CA LEU A 9 28.45 -50.04 16.87
C LEU A 9 29.30 -49.65 18.13
N ILE A 10 28.70 -49.24 19.28
CA ILE A 10 29.29 -49.07 20.66
C ILE A 10 30.05 -47.73 20.91
N ILE A 11 29.84 -46.85 21.93
CA ILE A 11 28.99 -46.66 23.15
C ILE A 11 29.84 -46.49 24.45
N ILE A 12 29.30 -45.76 25.48
CA ILE A 12 29.78 -45.61 26.90
C ILE A 12 30.95 -44.61 27.12
N SER A 13 31.05 -43.77 28.17
CA SER A 13 30.16 -43.22 29.24
C SER A 13 30.90 -42.03 29.95
N SER A 14 30.58 -41.37 31.08
CA SER A 14 29.47 -41.33 32.08
C SER A 14 29.63 -40.11 33.03
N ILE A 15 28.56 -39.67 33.74
CA ILE A 15 28.56 -38.93 35.06
C ILE A 15 29.18 -37.49 35.06
N GLY A 16 28.73 -36.46 35.82
CA GLY A 16 27.61 -36.27 36.76
C GLY A 16 28.04 -35.68 38.12
N VAL A 17 27.36 -34.65 38.68
CA VAL A 17 27.38 -34.24 40.12
C VAL A 17 26.36 -33.10 40.40
N LEU A 18 25.77 -33.08 41.62
CA LEU A 18 24.94 -31.98 42.15
C LEU A 18 25.77 -31.02 43.01
N TRP A 19 25.36 -29.74 43.12
CA TRP A 19 25.56 -28.95 44.33
C TRP A 19 24.27 -28.23 44.74
N VAL A 20 24.03 -28.15 46.05
CA VAL A 20 22.88 -27.51 46.70
C VAL A 20 23.42 -26.63 47.83
N PHE A 21 22.91 -25.40 47.96
CA PHE A 21 22.99 -24.66 49.23
C PHE A 21 21.69 -23.90 49.50
N SER A 22 21.43 -23.64 50.78
CA SER A 22 20.22 -23.00 51.31
C SER A 22 20.62 -22.11 52.52
N VAL A 23 19.64 -21.66 53.31
CA VAL A 23 19.73 -20.66 54.40
C VAL A 23 19.69 -19.20 53.88
N GLY A 24 18.86 -18.30 54.42
CA GLY A 24 17.75 -18.54 55.37
C GLY A 24 17.04 -17.27 55.89
N LEU A 25 15.75 -17.45 56.22
CA LEU A 25 14.91 -16.77 57.23
C LEU A 25 15.13 -15.27 57.59
N ASN A 26 14.05 -14.47 57.50
CA ASN A 26 13.30 -13.92 58.67
C ASN A 26 12.18 -12.93 58.25
N GLY A 27 11.25 -12.59 59.17
CA GLY A 27 10.56 -11.28 59.12
C GLY A 27 9.02 -11.19 58.97
N ILE A 28 8.26 -11.87 59.84
CA ILE A 28 6.89 -11.57 60.34
C ILE A 28 6.18 -10.28 59.84
N GLY A 29 4.89 -10.38 59.46
CA GLY A 29 3.99 -9.21 59.36
C GLY A 29 2.58 -9.49 58.81
N PHE A 30 1.60 -9.78 59.68
CA PHE A 30 0.18 -9.96 59.29
C PHE A 30 -0.63 -8.66 59.41
N SER A 31 -1.55 -8.41 58.46
CA SER A 31 -2.74 -7.59 58.70
C SER A 31 -3.87 -7.97 57.74
N HIS A 32 -5.11 -7.95 58.22
CA HIS A 32 -6.29 -8.46 57.53
C HIS A 32 -7.05 -7.36 56.77
N ARG A 33 -7.53 -7.68 55.56
CA ARG A 33 -8.85 -7.22 55.08
C ARG A 33 -9.47 -8.24 54.13
N GLN A 34 -10.78 -8.37 54.20
CA GLN A 34 -11.53 -9.44 53.53
C GLN A 34 -11.57 -9.26 52.02
N ARG A 35 -11.53 -10.37 51.27
CA ARG A 35 -12.12 -10.44 49.93
C ARG A 35 -13.53 -11.02 50.07
N GLN A 36 -14.46 -10.52 49.24
CA GLN A 36 -15.71 -11.21 48.95
C GLN A 36 -15.48 -12.10 47.72
N ASP A 37 -15.96 -13.34 47.77
CA ASP A 37 -15.86 -14.26 46.64
C ASP A 37 -16.93 -13.94 45.58
N ILE A 38 -16.51 -13.85 44.32
CA ILE A 38 -17.38 -13.78 43.16
C ILE A 38 -17.13 -15.04 42.31
N PRO A 39 -18.14 -15.88 42.04
CA PRO A 39 -17.93 -17.14 41.32
C PRO A 39 -17.44 -16.94 39.88
N ILE A 40 -16.24 -17.44 39.58
CA ILE A 40 -15.70 -17.44 38.21
C ILE A 40 -16.35 -18.58 37.41
N GLY A 41 -17.47 -18.29 36.76
CA GLY A 41 -18.12 -19.22 35.83
C GLY A 41 -17.25 -19.48 34.59
N ARG A 42 -16.77 -20.71 34.42
CA ARG A 42 -16.09 -21.15 33.20
C ARG A 42 -17.07 -21.19 32.02
N ARG A 43 -17.11 -20.14 31.19
CA ARG A 43 -17.62 -20.25 29.81
C ARG A 43 -16.61 -21.00 28.95
N SER A 44 -17.08 -21.83 28.01
CA SER A 44 -16.22 -22.59 27.12
C SER A 44 -15.71 -21.72 25.96
N ARG A 45 -14.64 -22.14 25.29
CA ARG A 45 -14.21 -21.50 24.03
C ARG A 45 -15.22 -21.71 22.89
N ASN A 46 -16.06 -22.74 22.97
CA ASN A 46 -16.99 -23.09 21.91
C ASN A 46 -18.17 -22.09 21.83
N ASP A 47 -18.57 -21.52 22.97
CA ASP A 47 -19.68 -20.57 23.07
C ASP A 47 -19.42 -19.23 22.36
N GLN A 48 -18.14 -18.83 22.22
CA GLN A 48 -17.77 -17.63 21.45
C GLN A 48 -17.67 -17.89 19.95
N ILE A 49 -17.42 -19.16 19.54
CA ILE A 49 -17.33 -19.54 18.13
C ILE A 49 -18.74 -19.63 17.52
N SER A 50 -19.72 -20.19 18.24
CA SER A 50 -21.10 -20.29 17.74
C SER A 50 -21.78 -18.92 17.58
N LEU A 51 -21.53 -17.98 18.49
CA LEU A 51 -22.08 -16.62 18.42
C LEU A 51 -21.54 -15.82 17.23
N ALA A 52 -20.30 -16.06 16.80
CA ALA A 52 -19.77 -15.48 15.57
C ALA A 52 -20.44 -16.10 14.33
N SER A 53 -20.52 -17.44 14.24
CA SER A 53 -21.13 -18.10 13.07
C SER A 53 -22.63 -17.81 12.90
N GLN A 54 -23.35 -17.47 13.97
CA GLN A 54 -24.78 -17.14 13.93
C GLN A 54 -25.08 -15.68 13.56
N SER A 55 -24.14 -14.74 13.69
CA SER A 55 -24.32 -13.38 13.15
C SER A 55 -24.09 -13.30 11.65
N ASP A 56 -23.20 -14.14 11.13
CA ASP A 56 -22.78 -14.09 9.73
C ASP A 56 -23.78 -14.81 8.80
N THR A 57 -24.38 -15.90 9.26
CA THR A 57 -25.33 -16.70 8.46
C THR A 57 -26.61 -15.94 8.11
N LYS A 58 -27.14 -15.08 8.99
CA LYS A 58 -28.35 -14.27 8.68
C LYS A 58 -28.14 -13.20 7.61
N ASN A 59 -26.90 -12.79 7.33
CA ASN A 59 -26.60 -11.92 6.20
C ASN A 59 -26.40 -12.70 4.90
N ALA A 60 -26.04 -13.99 4.97
CA ALA A 60 -25.78 -14.84 3.80
C ALA A 60 -27.05 -15.22 3.03
N GLU A 61 -28.22 -15.25 3.68
CA GLU A 61 -29.45 -15.72 3.02
C GLU A 61 -29.95 -14.80 1.91
N ASN A 62 -29.62 -13.49 1.95
CA ASN A 62 -29.95 -12.52 0.90
C ASN A 62 -29.03 -12.59 -0.34
N TYR A 63 -28.08 -13.54 -0.40
CA TYR A 63 -27.14 -13.68 -1.52
C TYR A 63 -27.26 -15.04 -2.24
N LYS A 64 -28.35 -15.78 -2.04
CA LYS A 64 -28.57 -17.11 -2.65
C LYS A 64 -28.76 -17.09 -4.17
N ASP A 65 -29.13 -15.94 -4.73
CA ASP A 65 -29.44 -15.78 -6.17
C ASP A 65 -28.27 -15.21 -7.01
N LEU A 66 -27.04 -15.21 -6.47
CA LEU A 66 -25.86 -14.77 -7.22
C LEU A 66 -25.33 -15.89 -8.13
N GLU A 67 -25.60 -15.79 -9.44
CA GLU A 67 -24.98 -16.67 -10.44
C GLU A 67 -23.43 -16.62 -10.38
N PRO A 68 -22.71 -17.73 -10.68
CA PRO A 68 -21.25 -17.82 -10.54
C PRO A 68 -20.41 -16.79 -11.33
N GLY A 69 -21.03 -16.09 -12.28
CA GLY A 69 -20.41 -15.00 -13.05
C GLY A 69 -20.39 -13.65 -12.33
N ASN A 70 -21.39 -13.32 -11.51
CA ASN A 70 -21.77 -11.93 -11.25
C ASN A 70 -21.82 -11.56 -9.75
N THR A 71 -20.72 -11.79 -9.02
CA THR A 71 -20.56 -11.30 -7.65
C THR A 71 -20.33 -9.77 -7.68
N PRO A 72 -21.17 -8.95 -7.02
CA PRO A 72 -21.02 -7.49 -7.03
C PRO A 72 -19.63 -7.07 -6.53
N GLY A 73 -19.05 -6.05 -7.16
CA GLY A 73 -17.71 -5.54 -6.88
C GLY A 73 -16.55 -6.51 -7.13
N LEU A 74 -16.75 -7.63 -7.85
CA LEU A 74 -15.67 -8.53 -8.27
C LEU A 74 -15.56 -8.59 -9.80
N HIS A 75 -14.60 -7.84 -10.33
CA HIS A 75 -14.26 -7.85 -11.76
C HIS A 75 -13.08 -8.80 -11.96
N LYS A 76 -13.37 -10.04 -12.38
CA LYS A 76 -12.37 -11.11 -12.54
C LYS A 76 -11.40 -10.79 -13.69
N GLY A 77 -10.10 -10.77 -13.40
CA GLY A 77 -9.04 -10.69 -14.40
C GLY A 77 -8.60 -12.06 -14.90
N ASP A 78 -7.38 -12.18 -15.42
CA ASP A 78 -6.78 -13.48 -15.75
C ASP A 78 -6.39 -14.25 -14.47
N PRO A 79 -7.02 -15.39 -14.16
CA PRO A 79 -6.69 -16.16 -12.96
C PRO A 79 -5.37 -16.93 -13.08
N SER A 80 -4.73 -17.01 -14.26
CA SER A 80 -3.58 -17.91 -14.51
C SER A 80 -2.41 -17.67 -13.55
N LYS A 81 -2.11 -16.41 -13.22
CA LYS A 81 -1.11 -16.08 -12.20
C LYS A 81 -1.52 -16.53 -10.79
N LEU A 82 -2.80 -16.39 -10.42
CA LEU A 82 -3.31 -16.87 -9.13
C LEU A 82 -3.32 -18.42 -9.07
N ARG A 83 -3.65 -19.10 -10.16
CA ARG A 83 -3.57 -20.57 -10.27
C ARG A 83 -2.15 -21.06 -9.98
N ASN A 84 -1.12 -20.41 -10.55
CA ASN A 84 0.29 -20.70 -10.25
C ASN A 84 0.63 -20.50 -8.75
N ILE A 85 0.13 -19.42 -8.13
CA ILE A 85 0.34 -19.13 -6.70
C ILE A 85 -0.37 -20.15 -5.80
N LEU A 86 -1.52 -20.67 -6.22
CA LEU A 86 -2.24 -21.71 -5.49
C LEU A 86 -1.58 -23.09 -5.65
N VAL A 87 -1.05 -23.43 -6.84
CA VAL A 87 -0.21 -24.62 -7.02
C VAL A 87 1.06 -24.54 -6.17
N LYS A 88 1.70 -23.36 -6.09
CA LYS A 88 2.80 -23.10 -5.16
C LYS A 88 2.39 -23.30 -3.70
N ALA A 89 1.24 -22.77 -3.29
CA ALA A 89 0.72 -22.93 -1.94
C ALA A 89 0.41 -24.40 -1.59
N LEU A 90 -0.13 -25.18 -2.53
CA LEU A 90 -0.37 -26.62 -2.36
C LEU A 90 0.92 -27.43 -2.17
N ARG A 91 2.10 -26.88 -2.48
CA ARG A 91 3.43 -27.47 -2.15
C ARG A 91 3.98 -27.01 -0.79
N GLY A 92 3.20 -26.25 -0.01
CA GLY A 92 3.61 -25.69 1.28
C GLY A 92 4.58 -24.50 1.20
N GLU A 93 4.92 -24.02 0.01
CA GLU A 93 5.81 -22.87 -0.16
C GLU A 93 5.16 -21.57 0.35
N PRO A 94 5.90 -20.68 1.04
CA PRO A 94 5.33 -19.45 1.59
C PRO A 94 4.95 -18.43 0.51
N ILE A 95 3.86 -17.72 0.73
CA ILE A 95 3.34 -16.67 -0.16
C ILE A 95 3.67 -15.28 0.39
N ARG A 96 4.05 -14.36 -0.50
CA ARG A 96 4.34 -12.96 -0.17
C ARG A 96 3.41 -12.01 -0.90
N VAL A 97 2.62 -11.26 -0.14
CA VAL A 97 1.73 -10.20 -0.64
C VAL A 97 2.34 -8.82 -0.36
N VAL A 98 2.30 -7.93 -1.36
CA VAL A 98 2.71 -6.53 -1.22
C VAL A 98 1.48 -5.65 -1.36
N ILE A 99 1.28 -4.73 -0.42
CA ILE A 99 0.17 -3.77 -0.42
C ILE A 99 0.71 -2.38 -0.71
N ILE A 100 0.29 -1.81 -1.84
CA ILE A 100 0.67 -0.48 -2.32
C ILE A 100 -0.57 0.40 -2.28
N GLY A 101 -0.57 1.53 -1.57
CA GLY A 101 -1.77 2.37 -1.56
C GLY A 101 -1.78 3.63 -0.73
N GLY A 102 -2.94 4.26 -0.67
CA GLY A 102 -3.16 5.55 -0.02
C GLY A 102 -3.39 5.47 1.49
N SER A 103 -4.10 6.47 2.01
CA SER A 103 -4.40 6.56 3.44
C SER A 103 -5.35 5.46 3.94
N ASN A 104 -6.26 4.93 3.10
CA ASN A 104 -7.12 3.81 3.49
C ASN A 104 -6.29 2.55 3.77
N SER A 105 -5.37 2.19 2.87
CA SER A 105 -4.40 1.10 3.10
C SER A 105 -3.49 1.36 4.30
N ALA A 106 -3.09 2.61 4.53
CA ALA A 106 -2.32 2.99 5.72
C ALA A 106 -3.13 2.82 7.03
N GLY A 107 -4.46 2.95 6.98
CA GLY A 107 -5.39 2.79 8.11
C GLY A 107 -6.05 4.08 8.59
N GLY A 108 -6.10 5.12 7.75
CA GLY A 108 -6.78 6.38 8.06
C GLY A 108 -8.25 6.18 8.44
N GLY A 109 -8.74 7.01 9.37
CA GLY A 109 -10.08 6.90 9.93
C GLY A 109 -10.14 5.82 11.00
N MET A 110 -9.83 4.56 10.66
CA MET A 110 -9.67 3.48 11.64
C MET A 110 -8.64 3.80 12.73
N ASP A 111 -7.61 4.58 12.39
CA ASP A 111 -6.56 5.03 13.30
C ASP A 111 -7.04 5.99 14.39
N LYS A 112 -8.22 6.58 14.22
CA LYS A 112 -8.91 7.46 15.18
C LYS A 112 -10.14 6.77 15.80
N ASP A 113 -10.87 5.99 15.00
CA ASP A 113 -12.17 5.42 15.37
C ASP A 113 -12.08 4.20 16.30
N THR A 114 -11.14 3.29 16.03
CA THR A 114 -11.06 1.99 16.73
C THR A 114 -9.65 1.55 17.09
N HIS A 115 -8.63 2.15 16.47
CA HIS A 115 -7.22 1.79 16.53
C HIS A 115 -6.88 0.34 16.06
N LYS A 116 -7.84 -0.41 15.52
CA LYS A 116 -7.69 -1.85 15.18
C LYS A 116 -7.00 -2.06 13.83
N MET A 117 -5.71 -1.71 13.73
CA MET A 117 -4.92 -1.82 12.49
C MET A 117 -4.82 -3.23 11.88
N ASN A 118 -5.21 -4.27 12.61
CA ASN A 118 -5.37 -5.64 12.11
C ASN A 118 -6.67 -5.89 11.34
N LYS A 119 -7.69 -5.02 11.47
CA LYS A 119 -8.95 -5.13 10.72
C LYS A 119 -8.92 -4.51 9.31
N ARG A 120 -7.75 -4.04 8.84
CA ARG A 120 -7.59 -3.58 7.45
C ARG A 120 -7.73 -4.77 6.49
N TYR A 121 -8.28 -4.50 5.31
CA TYR A 121 -8.71 -5.53 4.35
C TYR A 121 -7.65 -6.62 4.08
N PHE A 122 -6.40 -6.22 3.84
CA PHE A 122 -5.31 -7.15 3.57
C PHE A 122 -4.88 -7.96 4.81
N ARG A 123 -5.01 -7.42 6.02
CA ARG A 123 -4.75 -8.20 7.24
C ARG A 123 -5.84 -9.22 7.51
N LEU A 124 -7.11 -8.88 7.31
CA LEU A 124 -8.20 -9.85 7.36
C LEU A 124 -8.02 -10.99 6.35
N PHE A 125 -7.50 -10.68 5.14
CA PHE A 125 -7.18 -11.67 4.12
C PHE A 125 -5.96 -12.55 4.49
N VAL A 126 -4.87 -11.97 4.99
CA VAL A 126 -3.68 -12.71 5.46
C VAL A 126 -4.03 -13.58 6.66
N ASP A 127 -4.81 -13.06 7.61
CA ASP A 127 -5.29 -13.80 8.78
C ASP A 127 -6.22 -14.96 8.34
N TRP A 128 -7.11 -14.76 7.36
CA TRP A 128 -7.89 -15.85 6.76
C TRP A 128 -6.99 -16.91 6.12
N TRP A 129 -6.01 -16.52 5.30
CA TRP A 129 -5.09 -17.44 4.64
C TRP A 129 -4.32 -18.27 5.69
N ASN A 130 -3.75 -17.64 6.70
CA ASN A 130 -2.92 -18.30 7.70
C ASN A 130 -3.71 -19.20 8.65
N ASN A 131 -4.98 -18.91 8.90
CA ASN A 131 -5.86 -19.78 9.71
C ASN A 131 -6.52 -20.92 8.90
N ILE A 132 -6.74 -20.75 7.59
CA ILE A 132 -7.51 -21.70 6.77
C ILE A 132 -6.64 -22.40 5.72
N VAL A 133 -5.99 -21.65 4.82
CA VAL A 133 -5.20 -22.22 3.71
C VAL A 133 -3.91 -22.84 4.24
N ALA A 134 -3.17 -22.12 5.08
CA ALA A 134 -1.93 -22.61 5.66
C ALA A 134 -2.14 -23.80 6.61
N ALA A 135 -3.31 -23.91 7.25
CA ALA A 135 -3.67 -25.04 8.10
C ALA A 135 -3.88 -26.36 7.32
N GLN A 136 -4.20 -26.28 6.02
CA GLN A 136 -4.33 -27.46 5.14
C GLN A 136 -3.07 -27.74 4.31
N THR A 137 -2.23 -26.74 4.06
CA THR A 137 -1.12 -26.81 3.09
C THR A 137 0.28 -26.59 3.66
N GLY A 138 0.39 -26.01 4.87
CA GLY A 138 1.64 -25.48 5.42
C GLY A 138 2.07 -24.10 4.86
N SER A 139 1.47 -23.65 3.75
CA SER A 139 1.85 -22.41 3.06
C SER A 139 1.42 -21.16 3.84
N GLN A 140 2.34 -20.58 4.61
CA GLN A 140 2.14 -19.32 5.32
C GLN A 140 2.21 -18.12 4.36
N MET A 141 1.32 -17.14 4.56
CA MET A 141 1.33 -15.84 3.88
C MET A 141 1.94 -14.76 4.77
N SER A 142 2.76 -13.90 4.17
CA SER A 142 3.42 -12.75 4.81
C SER A 142 3.23 -11.48 3.97
N GLU A 143 3.13 -10.32 4.61
CA GLU A 143 2.83 -9.05 3.92
C GLU A 143 3.89 -7.94 4.06
N ASP A 144 4.17 -7.24 2.96
CA ASP A 144 4.80 -5.91 2.99
C ASP A 144 3.71 -4.83 2.88
N LEU A 145 3.77 -3.81 3.75
CA LEU A 145 2.93 -2.62 3.64
C LEU A 145 3.73 -1.44 3.09
N ILE A 146 3.32 -0.96 1.91
CA ILE A 146 3.82 0.22 1.20
C ILE A 146 2.66 1.20 1.01
N ALA A 147 2.03 1.61 2.12
CA ALA A 147 0.92 2.56 2.11
C ALA A 147 1.32 3.89 2.75
N ILE A 148 1.01 5.01 2.09
CA ILE A 148 1.34 6.36 2.54
C ILE A 148 0.19 7.32 2.25
N GLY A 149 -0.31 8.02 3.26
CA GLY A 149 -1.38 8.98 3.10
C GLY A 149 -1.02 10.16 2.17
N GLY A 150 -2.02 10.66 1.44
CA GLY A 150 -1.83 11.75 0.47
C GLY A 150 -0.99 11.40 -0.75
N THR A 151 -0.66 10.12 -0.98
CA THR A 151 0.05 9.62 -2.17
C THR A 151 -0.86 8.77 -3.07
N GLY A 152 -0.41 8.43 -4.27
CA GLY A 152 -1.11 7.56 -5.21
C GLY A 152 -0.17 6.89 -6.22
N SER A 153 -0.74 6.25 -7.24
CA SER A 153 -0.02 5.44 -8.24
C SER A 153 1.20 6.15 -8.86
N TYR A 154 1.11 7.45 -9.14
CA TYR A 154 2.18 8.29 -9.68
C TYR A 154 3.46 8.32 -8.84
N PHE A 155 3.37 8.12 -7.52
CA PHE A 155 4.52 8.05 -6.63
C PHE A 155 5.04 6.61 -6.55
N PHE A 156 4.14 5.65 -6.34
CA PHE A 156 4.52 4.25 -6.21
C PHE A 156 5.13 3.65 -7.48
N ALA A 157 4.70 4.09 -8.67
CA ALA A 157 5.30 3.71 -9.95
C ALA A 157 6.83 3.90 -9.98
N TYR A 158 7.32 4.94 -9.29
CA TYR A 158 8.75 5.25 -9.16
C TYR A 158 9.40 4.66 -7.90
N CYS A 159 8.66 4.59 -6.80
CA CYS A 159 9.23 4.47 -5.45
C CYS A 159 8.86 3.19 -4.68
N TYR A 160 7.97 2.32 -5.16
CA TYR A 160 7.57 1.13 -4.38
C TYR A 160 8.76 0.23 -4.01
N ASP A 161 9.69 0.02 -4.95
CA ASP A 161 10.89 -0.82 -4.79
C ASP A 161 11.83 -0.32 -3.67
N THR A 162 11.89 1.00 -3.46
CA THR A 162 12.63 1.64 -2.35
C THR A 162 12.16 1.16 -0.96
N PHE A 163 10.95 0.62 -0.86
CA PHE A 163 10.35 0.16 0.40
C PHE A 163 10.29 -1.38 0.53
N LEU A 164 10.68 -2.15 -0.49
CA LEU A 164 10.60 -3.61 -0.43
C LEU A 164 11.70 -4.22 0.44
N ALA A 165 11.32 -5.03 1.43
CA ALA A 165 12.28 -5.79 2.22
C ALA A 165 12.98 -6.87 1.37
N ASN A 166 12.26 -7.57 0.49
CA ASN A 166 12.80 -8.44 -0.56
C ASN A 166 12.27 -8.05 -1.96
N PRO A 167 13.02 -7.25 -2.75
CA PRO A 167 12.62 -6.79 -4.09
C PRO A 167 12.75 -7.86 -5.20
N LYS A 168 12.98 -9.14 -4.85
CA LYS A 168 13.02 -10.25 -5.83
C LYS A 168 11.80 -11.15 -5.79
N GLN A 169 10.94 -11.02 -4.79
CA GLN A 169 9.85 -11.96 -4.54
C GLN A 169 8.55 -11.23 -4.16
N ILE A 170 7.62 -11.22 -5.10
CA ILE A 170 6.23 -10.81 -4.89
C ILE A 170 5.37 -11.89 -5.54
N ASP A 171 4.49 -12.53 -4.78
CA ASP A 171 3.50 -13.46 -5.34
C ASP A 171 2.23 -12.69 -5.71
N ILE A 172 1.71 -11.86 -4.79
CA ILE A 172 0.52 -11.02 -5.00
C ILE A 172 0.88 -9.55 -4.79
N ALA A 173 0.51 -8.68 -5.72
CA ALA A 173 0.65 -7.23 -5.60
C ALA A 173 -0.74 -6.59 -5.57
N ILE A 174 -1.16 -6.06 -4.41
CA ILE A 174 -2.42 -5.34 -4.26
C ILE A 174 -2.17 -3.84 -4.37
N VAL A 175 -2.88 -3.16 -5.25
CA VAL A 175 -2.78 -1.71 -5.47
C VAL A 175 -4.12 -1.04 -5.13
N GLU A 176 -4.11 -0.11 -4.17
CA GLU A 176 -5.24 0.75 -3.81
C GLU A 176 -4.93 2.19 -4.22
N ALA A 177 -5.56 2.67 -5.30
CA ALA A 177 -5.31 4.00 -5.86
C ALA A 177 -6.58 4.75 -6.28
N ALA A 178 -7.77 4.13 -6.24
CA ALA A 178 -8.95 4.65 -6.93
C ALA A 178 -9.42 6.03 -6.44
N VAL A 179 -9.22 6.35 -5.16
CA VAL A 179 -9.58 7.65 -4.54
C VAL A 179 -8.44 8.66 -4.53
N ASN A 180 -7.20 8.25 -4.84
CA ASN A 180 -6.03 9.11 -4.75
C ASN A 180 -5.74 9.77 -6.09
N TYR A 181 -6.23 11.00 -6.25
CA TYR A 181 -6.23 11.77 -7.50
C TYR A 181 -7.19 11.15 -8.53
N ASN A 182 -8.48 11.11 -8.19
CA ASN A 182 -9.59 10.68 -9.03
C ASN A 182 -9.94 11.71 -10.12
N THR A 183 -9.03 11.98 -11.06
CA THR A 183 -9.27 12.90 -12.18
C THR A 183 -8.88 12.31 -13.53
N ALA A 184 -9.49 12.81 -14.59
CA ALA A 184 -9.22 12.39 -15.96
C ALA A 184 -7.73 12.50 -16.31
N GLY A 185 -7.17 11.43 -16.88
CA GLY A 185 -5.74 11.31 -17.20
C GLY A 185 -4.89 10.64 -16.10
N MET A 186 -5.40 10.45 -14.88
CA MET A 186 -4.63 9.81 -13.79
C MET A 186 -4.51 8.28 -13.93
N ALA A 187 -5.19 7.66 -14.90
CA ALA A 187 -4.99 6.25 -15.25
C ALA A 187 -3.62 5.98 -15.88
N GLU A 188 -2.98 6.96 -16.52
CA GLU A 188 -1.62 6.81 -17.08
C GLU A 188 -0.59 6.48 -15.97
N PRO A 189 -0.52 7.22 -14.84
CA PRO A 189 0.22 6.79 -13.65
C PRO A 189 -0.10 5.40 -13.09
N LEU A 190 -1.37 4.95 -13.13
CA LEU A 190 -1.75 3.61 -12.70
C LEU A 190 -1.23 2.54 -13.67
N GLU A 191 -1.32 2.80 -14.97
CA GLU A 191 -0.75 1.94 -15.99
C GLU A 191 0.77 1.81 -15.81
N GLN A 192 1.49 2.91 -15.57
CA GLN A 192 2.95 2.88 -15.35
C GLN A 192 3.32 1.98 -14.16
N LEU A 193 2.65 2.13 -13.02
CA LEU A 193 2.83 1.23 -11.85
C LEU A 193 2.50 -0.23 -12.21
N THR A 194 1.38 -0.44 -12.89
CA THR A 194 0.90 -1.79 -13.28
C THR A 194 1.89 -2.47 -14.24
N ARG A 195 2.47 -1.73 -15.20
CA ARG A 195 3.51 -2.22 -16.11
C ARG A 195 4.78 -2.59 -15.37
N VAL A 196 5.22 -1.79 -14.39
CA VAL A 196 6.40 -2.10 -13.58
C VAL A 196 6.17 -3.36 -12.73
N LEU A 197 4.98 -3.54 -12.14
CA LEU A 197 4.60 -4.76 -11.42
C LEU A 197 4.42 -5.98 -12.34
N TYR A 198 3.88 -5.79 -13.55
CA TYR A 198 3.61 -6.86 -14.52
C TYR A 198 4.92 -7.47 -15.05
N ASN A 199 5.92 -6.61 -15.30
CA ASN A 199 7.27 -7.01 -15.73
C ASN A 199 8.22 -7.32 -14.56
N HIS A 200 7.73 -7.37 -13.31
CA HIS A 200 8.53 -7.74 -12.15
C HIS A 200 9.03 -9.20 -12.27
N PRO A 201 10.28 -9.54 -11.88
CA PRO A 201 10.87 -10.85 -12.15
C PRO A 201 10.09 -12.07 -11.62
N SER A 202 9.37 -11.92 -10.50
CA SER A 202 8.51 -12.97 -9.93
C SER A 202 7.12 -13.07 -10.58
N GLN A 203 6.80 -12.20 -11.54
CA GLN A 203 5.55 -12.13 -12.30
C GLN A 203 4.26 -12.18 -11.43
N PRO A 204 4.14 -11.29 -10.41
CA PRO A 204 3.04 -11.35 -9.44
C PRO A 204 1.66 -11.28 -10.07
N ALA A 205 0.69 -11.92 -9.42
CA ALA A 205 -0.73 -11.63 -9.64
C ALA A 205 -1.00 -10.21 -9.13
N ILE A 206 -1.48 -9.33 -10.00
CA ILE A 206 -1.81 -7.95 -9.66
C ILE A 206 -3.30 -7.90 -9.36
N TRP A 207 -3.67 -7.26 -8.25
CA TRP A 207 -5.06 -6.97 -7.87
C TRP A 207 -5.24 -5.47 -7.63
N TYR A 208 -6.39 -4.92 -8.02
CA TYR A 208 -6.81 -3.57 -7.66
C TYR A 208 -7.84 -3.62 -6.53
N VAL A 209 -7.75 -2.68 -5.59
CA VAL A 209 -8.77 -2.44 -4.55
C VAL A 209 -9.26 -1.00 -4.67
N ASN A 210 -10.57 -0.86 -4.92
CA ASN A 210 -11.18 0.42 -5.24
C ASN A 210 -12.17 0.82 -4.15
N PHE A 211 -11.76 1.77 -3.32
CA PHE A 211 -12.64 2.48 -2.40
C PHE A 211 -13.30 3.68 -3.10
N VAL A 212 -14.24 4.34 -2.43
CA VAL A 212 -14.87 5.60 -2.87
C VAL A 212 -14.59 6.71 -1.86
N SER A 213 -14.59 7.97 -2.32
CA SER A 213 -14.31 9.15 -1.50
C SER A 213 -15.59 9.87 -1.03
N ARG A 214 -15.43 10.80 -0.08
CA ARG A 214 -16.49 11.71 0.42
C ARG A 214 -17.74 11.01 0.97
N LEU A 215 -17.54 9.89 1.65
CA LEU A 215 -18.59 9.17 2.35
C LEU A 215 -19.05 9.95 3.60
N GLY A 216 -20.36 10.05 3.84
CA GLY A 216 -20.92 10.61 5.08
C GLY A 216 -21.20 12.11 5.02
N LYS A 217 -20.98 12.85 6.12
CA LYS A 217 -21.45 14.23 6.31
C LYS A 217 -20.45 15.29 5.88
N ASP A 218 -20.93 16.33 5.20
CA ASP A 218 -20.14 17.53 4.92
C ASP A 218 -19.68 18.20 6.23
N PRO A 219 -18.37 18.44 6.44
CA PRO A 219 -17.86 18.95 7.71
C PRO A 219 -18.41 20.31 8.14
N LYS A 220 -18.90 21.15 7.22
CA LYS A 220 -19.39 22.52 7.50
C LYS A 220 -20.89 22.55 7.78
N THR A 221 -21.68 21.98 6.87
CA THR A 221 -23.15 22.02 6.87
C THR A 221 -23.80 20.86 7.63
N LYS A 222 -23.03 19.81 7.95
CA LYS A 222 -23.48 18.56 8.60
C LYS A 222 -24.57 17.79 7.84
N LYS A 223 -24.84 18.15 6.59
CA LYS A 223 -25.74 17.41 5.70
C LYS A 223 -25.07 16.15 5.18
N VAL A 224 -25.87 15.13 4.90
CA VAL A 224 -25.43 13.93 4.18
C VAL A 224 -24.86 14.34 2.82
N MET A 225 -23.66 13.89 2.49
CA MET A 225 -23.16 13.86 1.13
C MET A 225 -23.43 12.47 0.55
N ASN A 226 -23.78 12.42 -0.73
CA ASN A 226 -23.64 11.18 -1.47
C ASN A 226 -22.14 10.95 -1.73
N PRO A 227 -21.63 9.71 -1.68
CA PRO A 227 -20.26 9.42 -2.02
C PRO A 227 -19.89 9.95 -3.40
N GLU A 228 -18.62 10.30 -3.54
CA GLU A 228 -18.01 10.63 -4.82
C GLU A 228 -17.76 9.32 -5.57
N CYS A 229 -18.85 8.78 -6.12
CA CYS A 229 -18.92 7.55 -6.92
C CYS A 229 -18.24 7.65 -8.29
N VAL A 230 -17.66 8.82 -8.58
CA VAL A 230 -16.78 9.07 -9.73
C VAL A 230 -15.34 9.03 -9.22
N ASN A 231 -14.68 7.91 -9.44
CA ASN A 231 -13.31 7.67 -8.98
C ASN A 231 -12.41 7.24 -10.18
N LEU A 232 -11.23 6.68 -9.93
CA LEU A 232 -10.34 6.24 -11.03
C LEU A 232 -10.94 5.11 -11.90
N GLU A 233 -11.95 4.38 -11.41
CA GLU A 233 -12.72 3.39 -12.17
C GLU A 233 -13.41 4.02 -13.39
N ASP A 234 -13.94 5.23 -13.24
CA ASP A 234 -14.57 6.02 -14.31
C ASP A 234 -13.56 6.70 -15.25
N PHE A 235 -12.29 6.77 -14.86
CA PHE A 235 -11.23 7.48 -15.59
C PHE A 235 -10.15 6.56 -16.18
N GLY A 236 -10.46 5.26 -16.31
CA GLY A 236 -9.67 4.29 -17.09
C GLY A 236 -9.01 3.17 -16.31
N LEU A 237 -9.23 3.04 -14.99
CA LEU A 237 -8.70 1.90 -14.21
C LEU A 237 -9.22 0.56 -14.73
N TYR A 238 -10.48 0.48 -15.17
CA TYR A 238 -11.02 -0.74 -15.77
C TYR A 238 -10.38 -1.07 -17.13
N ASP A 239 -10.01 -0.07 -17.93
CA ASP A 239 -9.31 -0.29 -19.20
C ASP A 239 -7.93 -0.90 -18.95
N VAL A 240 -7.17 -0.35 -17.98
CA VAL A 240 -5.91 -0.96 -17.53
C VAL A 240 -6.15 -2.35 -16.96
N ALA A 241 -7.21 -2.56 -16.18
CA ALA A 241 -7.49 -3.87 -15.59
C ALA A 241 -7.71 -4.94 -16.67
N ALA A 242 -8.52 -4.63 -17.70
CA ALA A 242 -8.75 -5.50 -18.84
C ALA A 242 -7.47 -5.74 -19.66
N GLN A 243 -6.70 -4.70 -19.98
CA GLN A 243 -5.49 -4.81 -20.81
C GLN A 243 -4.38 -5.65 -20.15
N TYR A 244 -4.26 -5.64 -18.82
CA TYR A 244 -3.20 -6.35 -18.09
C TYR A 244 -3.70 -7.60 -17.33
N GLY A 245 -4.96 -7.99 -17.49
CA GLY A 245 -5.55 -9.15 -16.83
C GLY A 245 -5.68 -9.01 -15.30
N VAL A 246 -5.78 -7.78 -14.78
CA VAL A 246 -5.83 -7.48 -13.35
C VAL A 246 -7.23 -7.80 -12.79
N THR A 247 -7.29 -8.48 -11.64
CA THR A 247 -8.57 -8.65 -10.92
C THR A 247 -8.84 -7.41 -10.07
N SER A 248 -10.05 -6.87 -10.12
CA SER A 248 -10.43 -5.66 -9.40
C SER A 248 -11.54 -5.92 -8.39
N PHE A 249 -11.34 -5.44 -7.17
CA PHE A 249 -12.30 -5.49 -6.07
C PHE A 249 -12.83 -4.09 -5.79
N SER A 250 -14.11 -3.85 -6.10
CA SER A 250 -14.75 -2.53 -5.97
C SER A 250 -15.72 -2.46 -4.80
N MET A 251 -15.73 -1.31 -4.12
CA MET A 251 -16.81 -0.95 -3.20
C MET A 251 -17.98 -0.24 -3.87
N LYS A 252 -17.82 0.25 -5.10
CA LYS A 252 -18.81 1.09 -5.79
C LYS A 252 -20.18 0.43 -5.83
N ASP A 253 -20.23 -0.85 -6.22
CA ASP A 253 -21.46 -1.65 -6.29
C ASP A 253 -22.18 -1.82 -4.92
N PHE A 254 -21.48 -1.62 -3.80
CA PHE A 254 -22.04 -1.76 -2.45
C PHE A 254 -22.45 -0.43 -1.80
N VAL A 255 -21.71 0.66 -2.05
CA VAL A 255 -21.91 1.96 -1.36
C VAL A 255 -22.33 3.10 -2.29
N CYS A 256 -22.46 2.86 -3.59
CA CYS A 256 -23.03 3.79 -4.57
C CYS A 256 -24.36 3.33 -5.19
N PRO A 257 -25.31 2.71 -4.44
CA PRO A 257 -26.61 2.35 -5.02
C PRO A 257 -27.35 3.60 -5.49
N THR A 258 -27.97 3.51 -6.66
CA THR A 258 -28.83 4.56 -7.18
C THR A 258 -30.27 4.34 -6.74
N VAL A 259 -30.87 5.38 -6.16
CA VAL A 259 -32.31 5.46 -5.88
C VAL A 259 -32.87 6.52 -6.82
N ASP A 260 -33.89 6.15 -7.60
CA ASP A 260 -34.49 7.00 -8.64
C ASP A 260 -33.45 7.59 -9.62
N GLY A 261 -32.45 6.78 -10.00
CA GLY A 261 -31.35 7.16 -10.90
C GLY A 261 -30.30 8.09 -10.27
N LYS A 262 -30.38 8.38 -8.97
CA LYS A 262 -29.44 9.26 -8.25
C LYS A 262 -28.66 8.46 -7.20
N PRO A 263 -27.33 8.60 -7.08
CA PRO A 263 -26.59 8.00 -5.98
C PRO A 263 -27.21 8.45 -4.66
N ARG A 264 -27.44 7.52 -3.72
CA ARG A 264 -28.01 7.84 -2.41
C ARG A 264 -27.25 7.12 -1.30
N PHE A 265 -26.53 7.87 -0.48
CA PHE A 265 -25.97 7.30 0.75
C PHE A 265 -27.06 7.04 1.78
N ASP A 266 -26.96 5.93 2.51
CA ASP A 266 -27.80 5.63 3.66
C ASP A 266 -26.97 5.74 4.95
N GLU A 267 -27.32 6.70 5.80
CA GLU A 267 -26.66 6.91 7.10
C GLU A 267 -26.86 5.74 8.07
N SER A 268 -27.79 4.82 7.80
CA SER A 268 -27.93 3.57 8.57
C SER A 268 -26.70 2.65 8.43
N GLN A 269 -25.89 2.80 7.37
CA GLN A 269 -24.69 2.01 7.06
C GLN A 269 -23.48 2.28 7.99
N LYS A 270 -23.73 2.40 9.30
CA LYS A 270 -22.72 2.56 10.36
C LYS A 270 -21.57 1.57 10.19
N GLY A 271 -20.35 2.07 10.10
CA GLY A 271 -19.11 1.28 9.99
C GLY A 271 -18.61 1.02 8.57
N TYR A 272 -19.33 1.40 7.51
CA TYR A 272 -18.75 1.47 6.14
C TYR A 272 -17.88 2.74 5.93
N VAL A 273 -18.06 3.74 6.80
CA VAL A 273 -17.40 5.05 6.79
C VAL A 273 -16.74 5.30 8.13
N SER A 274 -15.61 6.00 8.16
CA SER A 274 -14.97 6.47 9.38
C SER A 274 -15.61 7.73 9.96
N THR A 275 -15.33 8.06 11.23
CA THR A 275 -15.90 9.29 11.85
C THR A 275 -15.38 10.58 11.22
N ASP A 276 -14.23 10.56 10.53
CA ASP A 276 -13.68 11.72 9.83
C ASP A 276 -14.35 12.04 8.47
N GLN A 277 -15.33 11.24 8.03
CA GLN A 277 -16.11 11.45 6.79
C GLN A 277 -15.23 11.54 5.51
N HIS A 278 -14.02 10.96 5.54
CA HIS A 278 -13.09 10.96 4.42
C HIS A 278 -12.59 9.55 4.07
N HIS A 279 -12.29 8.73 5.07
CA HIS A 279 -11.80 7.37 4.88
C HIS A 279 -12.93 6.32 4.97
N VAL A 280 -12.59 5.08 4.65
CA VAL A 280 -13.50 3.94 4.78
C VAL A 280 -13.45 3.31 6.18
N GLY A 281 -14.59 2.78 6.64
CA GLY A 281 -14.73 2.14 7.96
C GLY A 281 -14.44 0.64 7.96
N GLU A 282 -14.45 0.02 9.15
CA GLU A 282 -14.12 -1.40 9.35
C GLU A 282 -14.95 -2.38 8.48
N LYS A 283 -16.23 -2.08 8.20
CA LYS A 283 -17.08 -2.94 7.36
C LYS A 283 -16.65 -2.94 5.91
N THR A 284 -16.23 -1.78 5.39
CA THR A 284 -15.70 -1.67 4.02
C THR A 284 -14.41 -2.47 3.86
N HIS A 285 -13.53 -2.44 4.86
CA HIS A 285 -12.35 -3.29 4.87
C HIS A 285 -12.69 -4.79 4.96
N ALA A 286 -13.70 -5.18 5.75
CA ALA A 286 -14.18 -6.55 5.81
C ALA A 286 -14.82 -7.01 4.48
N GLN A 287 -15.57 -6.14 3.79
CA GLN A 287 -16.21 -6.44 2.51
C GLN A 287 -15.17 -6.74 1.42
N ILE A 288 -14.13 -5.91 1.26
CA ILE A 288 -13.03 -6.19 0.34
C ILE A 288 -12.32 -7.50 0.71
N ALA A 289 -12.04 -7.75 1.99
CA ALA A 289 -11.41 -8.99 2.43
C ALA A 289 -12.25 -10.24 2.11
N PHE A 290 -13.58 -10.14 2.21
CA PHE A 290 -14.53 -11.20 1.83
C PHE A 290 -14.53 -11.47 0.32
N LEU A 291 -14.51 -10.43 -0.52
CA LEU A 291 -14.42 -10.58 -1.98
C LEU A 291 -13.08 -11.24 -2.39
N MET A 292 -11.95 -10.78 -1.83
CA MET A 292 -10.63 -11.40 -2.04
C MET A 292 -10.62 -12.88 -1.63
N THR A 293 -11.16 -13.18 -0.45
CA THR A 293 -11.29 -14.54 0.09
C THR A 293 -12.10 -15.44 -0.83
N ASN A 294 -13.25 -14.98 -1.33
CA ASN A 294 -14.13 -15.78 -2.17
C ASN A 294 -13.57 -15.96 -3.59
N TYR A 295 -12.87 -14.95 -4.14
CA TYR A 295 -12.14 -15.10 -5.39
C TYR A 295 -11.05 -16.19 -5.28
N VAL A 296 -10.26 -16.18 -4.20
CA VAL A 296 -9.24 -17.21 -3.97
C VAL A 296 -9.85 -18.60 -3.82
N LYS A 297 -10.96 -18.76 -3.07
CA LYS A 297 -11.70 -20.03 -2.99
C LYS A 297 -12.14 -20.50 -4.38
N SER A 298 -12.80 -19.64 -5.17
CA SER A 298 -13.28 -19.99 -6.51
C SER A 298 -12.17 -20.48 -7.44
N VAL A 299 -10.96 -19.90 -7.36
CA VAL A 299 -9.82 -20.32 -8.20
C VAL A 299 -9.10 -21.55 -7.61
N LEU A 300 -9.15 -21.78 -6.30
CA LEU A 300 -8.66 -23.01 -5.66
C LEU A 300 -9.56 -24.21 -6.00
N ASP A 301 -10.87 -24.00 -6.04
CA ASP A 301 -11.85 -24.99 -6.49
C ASP A 301 -11.65 -25.37 -7.96
N ASP A 302 -11.26 -24.42 -8.82
CA ASP A 302 -10.86 -24.70 -10.21
C ASP A 302 -9.58 -25.57 -10.27
N VAL A 303 -8.52 -25.15 -9.57
CA VAL A 303 -7.21 -25.83 -9.56
C VAL A 303 -7.31 -27.26 -9.03
N THR A 304 -8.13 -27.48 -7.99
CA THR A 304 -8.32 -28.82 -7.41
C THR A 304 -9.14 -29.74 -8.32
N LYS A 305 -10.11 -29.22 -9.09
CA LYS A 305 -10.89 -30.00 -10.08
C LYS A 305 -10.11 -30.33 -11.35
N GLN A 306 -9.30 -29.39 -11.84
CA GLN A 306 -8.53 -29.56 -13.09
C GLN A 306 -7.18 -30.29 -12.86
N GLY A 307 -6.72 -30.34 -11.62
CA GLY A 307 -5.44 -30.95 -11.24
C GLY A 307 -4.24 -30.06 -11.54
N ALA A 308 -3.08 -30.42 -10.99
CA ALA A 308 -1.86 -29.60 -11.09
C ALA A 308 -1.24 -29.54 -12.51
N ASN A 309 -1.78 -30.29 -13.48
CA ASN A 309 -1.26 -30.41 -14.86
C ASN A 309 -1.76 -29.30 -15.80
N MET A 310 -1.99 -28.09 -15.29
CA MET A 310 -2.34 -26.94 -16.12
C MET A 310 -1.11 -26.41 -16.86
N ALA A 311 -1.19 -26.30 -18.19
CA ALA A 311 -0.13 -25.70 -19.00
C ALA A 311 0.05 -24.22 -18.63
N GLN A 312 1.31 -23.78 -18.51
CA GLN A 312 1.64 -22.46 -17.99
C GLN A 312 1.50 -21.34 -19.04
N SER A 313 0.24 -21.00 -19.37
CA SER A 313 -0.07 -19.92 -20.31
C SER A 313 0.17 -18.56 -19.66
N TYR A 314 1.25 -17.89 -20.06
CA TYR A 314 1.45 -16.47 -19.77
C TYR A 314 0.86 -15.62 -20.90
N PRO A 315 0.01 -14.61 -20.60
CA PRO A 315 -0.52 -13.72 -21.64
C PRO A 315 0.60 -12.97 -22.37
N THR A 316 0.39 -12.76 -23.67
CA THR A 316 1.30 -12.00 -24.54
C THR A 316 1.53 -10.60 -23.97
N LYS A 317 2.75 -10.06 -24.16
CA LYS A 317 3.18 -8.78 -23.60
C LYS A 317 2.18 -7.66 -23.89
N ALA A 318 1.44 -7.23 -22.87
CA ALA A 318 0.41 -6.21 -22.98
C ALA A 318 0.95 -4.89 -23.57
N LEU A 319 0.26 -4.41 -24.60
CA LEU A 319 0.48 -3.09 -25.19
C LEU A 319 0.07 -2.00 -24.19
N SER A 320 0.57 -0.78 -24.40
CA SER A 320 0.23 0.34 -23.52
C SER A 320 -0.96 1.13 -24.08
N LEU A 321 -1.91 1.46 -23.21
CA LEU A 321 -3.12 2.21 -23.56
C LEU A 321 -2.84 3.71 -23.62
N PHE A 322 -2.29 4.25 -22.52
CA PHE A 322 -2.10 5.68 -22.31
C PHE A 322 -0.67 6.10 -22.67
N VAL A 323 0.33 5.24 -22.42
CA VAL A 323 1.76 5.54 -22.63
C VAL A 323 2.27 5.01 -23.97
N LYS A 324 1.89 5.68 -25.06
CA LYS A 324 2.15 5.23 -26.44
C LYS A 324 3.58 5.42 -26.95
N GLU A 325 4.41 6.20 -26.25
CA GLU A 325 5.76 6.58 -26.69
C GLU A 325 6.84 6.00 -25.76
N GLU A 326 7.88 5.39 -26.33
CA GLU A 326 8.97 4.80 -25.55
C GLU A 326 9.76 5.82 -24.72
N THR A 327 9.80 7.09 -25.16
CA THR A 327 10.40 8.22 -24.43
C THR A 327 9.62 8.63 -23.18
N LYS A 328 8.42 8.07 -22.97
CA LYS A 328 7.49 8.34 -21.85
C LYS A 328 7.18 7.10 -21.00
N LEU A 329 7.49 5.89 -21.48
CA LEU A 329 7.32 4.62 -20.76
C LEU A 329 8.22 4.55 -19.53
N LEU A 330 7.73 4.17 -18.34
CA LEU A 330 8.55 4.05 -17.14
C LEU A 330 9.31 2.71 -17.09
N VAL A 331 10.65 2.77 -17.04
CA VAL A 331 11.58 1.63 -17.05
C VAL A 331 12.73 1.94 -16.11
N ASN A 332 13.01 1.03 -15.16
CA ASN A 332 14.06 1.20 -14.15
C ASN A 332 14.06 2.61 -13.52
N PRO A 333 12.96 3.05 -12.88
CA PRO A 333 12.87 4.34 -12.22
C PRO A 333 13.91 4.45 -11.10
N GLN A 334 14.33 5.68 -10.80
CA GLN A 334 15.20 5.95 -9.66
C GLN A 334 14.45 6.87 -8.70
N CYS A 335 14.44 6.53 -7.41
CA CYS A 335 13.73 7.26 -6.37
C CYS A 335 14.61 7.44 -5.13
N TRP A 336 14.62 8.67 -4.61
CA TRP A 336 14.97 8.98 -3.22
C TRP A 336 13.76 9.65 -2.58
N SER A 337 13.29 9.11 -1.46
CA SER A 337 12.10 9.58 -0.76
C SER A 337 12.37 9.66 0.73
N SER A 338 11.98 10.79 1.33
CA SER A 338 11.94 10.96 2.78
C SER A 338 10.54 10.70 3.35
N ILE A 339 9.46 10.76 2.54
CA ILE A 339 8.21 10.10 2.94
C ILE A 339 8.40 8.57 2.92
N SER A 340 7.76 7.87 3.86
CA SER A 340 7.95 6.43 4.09
C SER A 340 6.68 5.80 4.68
N PRO A 341 6.37 4.53 4.37
CA PRO A 341 5.30 3.78 5.05
C PRO A 341 5.72 3.31 6.46
N TYR A 342 6.97 3.57 6.88
CA TYR A 342 7.55 3.07 8.11
C TYR A 342 7.79 4.14 9.18
N SER A 343 7.57 3.75 10.44
CA SER A 343 7.77 4.58 11.62
C SER A 343 9.26 4.88 11.90
N GLU A 344 10.13 3.97 11.48
CA GLU A 344 11.56 3.94 11.78
C GLU A 344 12.42 4.30 10.57
N THR A 345 13.49 5.08 10.81
CA THR A 345 14.45 5.49 9.78
C THR A 345 15.45 4.39 9.50
N GLY A 346 15.44 3.84 8.28
CA GLY A 346 16.47 2.88 7.83
C GLY A 346 15.98 1.80 6.85
N ILE A 347 14.66 1.59 6.76
CA ILE A 347 14.09 0.55 5.87
C ILE A 347 14.06 1.01 4.39
N ASN A 348 14.05 2.32 4.13
CA ASN A 348 14.13 2.90 2.78
C ASN A 348 15.50 2.55 2.11
N LYS A 349 15.47 1.85 0.98
CA LYS A 349 16.62 1.53 0.12
C LYS A 349 16.57 2.36 -1.18
N PRO A 350 16.99 3.63 -1.17
CA PRO A 350 16.78 4.52 -2.31
C PRO A 350 17.55 4.05 -3.55
N THR A 351 16.85 3.94 -4.69
CA THR A 351 17.44 3.56 -5.98
C THR A 351 18.15 4.73 -6.68
N LEU A 352 17.88 5.98 -6.24
CA LEU A 352 18.62 7.20 -6.58
C LEU A 352 19.62 7.57 -5.46
N SER A 353 20.87 7.89 -5.82
CA SER A 353 21.83 8.46 -4.86
C SER A 353 21.62 9.97 -4.76
N VAL A 354 21.42 10.46 -3.52
CA VAL A 354 21.18 11.88 -3.21
C VAL A 354 22.02 12.30 -2.00
N LYS A 355 22.72 13.43 -2.11
CA LYS A 355 23.53 14.02 -1.04
C LYS A 355 23.21 15.51 -0.93
N VAL A 356 22.98 16.04 0.27
CA VAL A 356 22.91 17.50 0.46
C VAL A 356 24.33 18.09 0.37
N LEU A 357 24.55 19.05 -0.53
CA LEU A 357 25.82 19.78 -0.66
C LEU A 357 25.85 21.00 0.25
N THR A 358 24.83 21.86 0.13
CA THR A 358 24.72 23.11 0.90
C THR A 358 23.28 23.33 1.33
N LYS A 359 23.09 23.95 2.51
CA LYS A 359 21.76 24.34 3.00
C LYS A 359 21.82 25.58 3.88
N THR A 360 20.90 26.50 3.61
CA THR A 360 20.75 27.79 4.29
C THR A 360 19.29 27.95 4.66
N ARG A 361 19.00 28.16 5.97
CA ARG A 361 17.66 28.18 6.60
C ARG A 361 16.90 26.84 6.58
N PHE A 362 17.10 25.98 5.57
CA PHE A 362 16.49 24.64 5.50
C PHE A 362 16.88 23.72 6.68
N LYS A 363 15.85 23.08 7.25
CA LYS A 363 15.93 22.05 8.30
C LYS A 363 15.21 20.79 7.83
N PHE A 364 15.56 19.63 8.37
CA PHE A 364 14.79 18.41 8.12
C PHE A 364 13.55 18.39 9.02
N TYR A 365 12.39 18.15 8.44
CA TYR A 365 11.07 18.07 9.08
C TYR A 365 10.56 16.64 8.95
N ALA A 366 10.03 16.05 10.03
CA ALA A 366 9.58 14.66 10.03
C ALA A 366 8.45 14.39 11.02
N ASN A 367 7.20 14.51 10.57
CA ASN A 367 6.01 14.20 11.35
C ASN A 367 5.43 12.82 10.99
N GLY A 368 4.61 12.26 11.89
CA GLY A 368 3.65 11.22 11.50
C GLY A 368 2.52 11.83 10.65
N TYR A 369 1.75 10.99 9.95
CA TYR A 369 0.53 11.47 9.31
C TYR A 369 -0.48 11.93 10.37
N GLU A 370 -0.88 13.20 10.32
CA GLU A 370 -1.83 13.86 11.25
C GLU A 370 -1.57 13.65 12.75
N GLY A 371 -0.71 14.50 13.34
CA GLY A 371 -0.71 14.78 14.77
C GLY A 371 0.35 14.07 15.60
N ASN A 372 0.06 13.91 16.90
CA ASN A 372 1.01 13.42 17.89
C ASN A 372 1.28 11.91 17.67
N PRO A 373 2.54 11.47 17.52
CA PRO A 373 2.87 10.05 17.32
C PRO A 373 2.51 9.13 18.52
N LYS A 374 1.99 9.69 19.62
CA LYS A 374 1.36 8.94 20.72
C LYS A 374 -0.13 8.62 20.48
N GLN A 375 -0.75 9.06 19.38
CA GLN A 375 -2.20 9.00 19.17
C GLN A 375 -2.68 8.23 17.93
N SER A 376 -1.89 8.17 16.84
CA SER A 376 -2.22 7.34 15.68
C SER A 376 -1.37 6.06 15.66
N PRO A 377 -1.97 4.85 15.53
CA PRO A 377 -1.23 3.60 15.31
C PRO A 377 -0.73 3.41 13.87
N ARG A 378 -0.88 4.41 12.98
CA ARG A 378 -0.30 4.38 11.63
C ARG A 378 1.21 4.48 11.68
N LYS A 379 1.87 3.83 10.71
CA LYS A 379 3.33 3.85 10.58
C LYS A 379 3.85 4.84 9.53
N ASP A 380 2.99 5.36 8.65
CA ASP A 380 3.43 6.23 7.57
C ASP A 380 3.77 7.65 8.02
N ARG A 381 4.84 8.21 7.46
CA ARG A 381 5.46 9.47 7.88
C ARG A 381 5.63 10.44 6.72
N GLN A 382 5.28 11.69 7.00
CA GLN A 382 5.46 12.82 6.09
C GLN A 382 6.73 13.57 6.51
N SER A 383 7.78 13.51 5.69
CA SER A 383 9.08 14.11 6.02
C SER A 383 9.82 14.65 4.79
N GLY A 384 10.69 15.64 5.00
CA GLY A 384 11.44 16.31 3.94
C GLY A 384 12.29 17.47 4.43
N TRP A 385 13.01 18.11 3.51
CA TRP A 385 13.74 19.34 3.79
C TRP A 385 12.78 20.53 3.69
N ALA A 386 12.52 21.16 4.84
CA ALA A 386 11.55 22.22 5.00
C ALA A 386 12.20 23.58 5.27
N ASN A 387 11.55 24.65 4.81
CA ASN A 387 11.88 26.03 5.15
C ASN A 387 10.63 26.92 5.12
N THR A 388 10.59 27.93 6.00
CA THR A 388 9.46 28.86 6.17
C THR A 388 9.76 30.32 5.80
N ALA A 389 11.03 30.65 5.54
CA ALA A 389 11.49 32.01 5.32
C ALA A 389 12.00 32.21 3.88
N SER A 390 11.56 33.29 3.21
CA SER A 390 12.07 33.68 1.89
C SER A 390 13.61 33.71 1.84
N GLY A 391 14.19 33.38 0.68
CA GLY A 391 15.64 33.34 0.47
C GLY A 391 16.39 32.20 1.16
N GLY A 392 15.71 31.21 1.75
CA GLY A 392 16.35 29.94 2.11
C GLY A 392 16.70 29.13 0.86
N ARG A 393 17.83 28.43 0.90
CA ARG A 393 18.37 27.64 -0.22
C ARG A 393 18.79 26.25 0.24
N VAL A 394 18.56 25.23 -0.57
CA VAL A 394 19.18 23.91 -0.43
C VAL A 394 19.63 23.41 -1.79
N VAL A 395 20.79 22.76 -1.85
CA VAL A 395 21.33 22.15 -3.07
C VAL A 395 21.64 20.69 -2.79
N PHE A 396 21.05 19.81 -3.60
CA PHE A 396 21.32 18.38 -3.59
C PHE A 396 22.25 18.02 -4.75
N GLN A 397 23.21 17.13 -4.53
CA GLN A 397 23.86 16.35 -5.58
C GLN A 397 23.03 15.10 -5.85
N ILE A 398 22.79 14.77 -7.12
CA ILE A 398 22.09 13.57 -7.58
C ILE A 398 22.94 12.83 -8.61
N ASN A 399 22.78 11.50 -8.71
CA ASN A 399 23.43 10.67 -9.73
C ASN A 399 22.38 10.06 -10.68
N VAL A 400 22.31 10.57 -11.90
CA VAL A 400 21.37 10.15 -12.95
C VAL A 400 21.99 8.97 -13.70
N LYS A 401 21.55 7.74 -13.39
CA LYS A 401 21.88 6.56 -14.22
C LYS A 401 21.23 6.68 -15.60
N PRO A 402 21.86 6.18 -16.68
CA PRO A 402 21.32 6.28 -18.03
C PRO A 402 19.95 5.62 -18.17
N TRP A 403 19.16 6.09 -19.13
CA TRP A 403 17.92 5.48 -19.57
C TRP A 403 18.18 4.14 -20.28
N ASN A 404 17.23 3.21 -20.18
CA ASN A 404 17.36 1.86 -20.75
C ASN A 404 16.81 1.81 -22.19
N SER A 405 17.34 2.66 -23.06
CA SER A 405 17.11 2.63 -24.52
C SER A 405 18.45 2.64 -25.27
N ALA A 406 18.44 2.07 -26.48
CA ALA A 406 19.59 2.09 -27.37
C ALA A 406 19.86 3.47 -27.98
N THR A 407 18.83 4.31 -28.14
CA THR A 407 18.88 5.57 -28.89
C THR A 407 18.90 6.82 -28.02
N ASP A 408 18.34 6.77 -26.82
CA ASP A 408 18.33 7.90 -25.88
C ASP A 408 18.67 7.43 -24.47
N LYS A 409 19.70 8.04 -23.87
CA LYS A 409 20.19 7.73 -22.52
C LYS A 409 19.73 8.75 -21.47
N ARG A 410 19.11 9.84 -21.90
CA ARG A 410 18.72 10.97 -21.05
C ARG A 410 17.47 10.66 -20.23
N ARG A 411 17.24 11.39 -19.13
CA ARG A 411 16.09 11.21 -18.25
C ARG A 411 15.53 12.53 -17.74
N SER A 412 14.25 12.52 -17.36
CA SER A 412 13.63 13.59 -16.58
C SER A 412 14.07 13.57 -15.12
N VAL A 413 14.22 14.74 -14.51
CA VAL A 413 14.47 14.95 -13.07
C VAL A 413 13.22 15.60 -12.47
N ILE A 414 12.72 15.00 -11.39
CA ILE A 414 11.38 15.27 -10.82
C ILE A 414 11.53 15.50 -9.32
N ALA A 415 10.94 16.59 -8.80
CA ALA A 415 10.86 16.85 -7.37
C ALA A 415 9.50 16.39 -6.80
N LEU A 416 9.53 15.73 -5.64
CA LEU A 416 8.35 15.47 -4.81
C LEU A 416 8.24 16.57 -3.75
N ILE A 417 7.14 17.30 -3.77
CA ILE A 417 6.81 18.35 -2.80
C ILE A 417 5.68 17.86 -1.90
N HIS A 418 5.84 18.03 -0.58
CA HIS A 418 4.77 17.78 0.37
C HIS A 418 4.03 19.10 0.66
N ASN A 419 2.75 19.15 0.28
CA ASN A 419 1.90 20.32 0.47
C ASN A 419 1.24 20.26 1.86
N VAL A 420 1.28 21.38 2.57
CA VAL A 420 0.84 21.51 3.97
C VAL A 420 -0.01 22.76 4.15
N TYR A 421 -0.75 22.83 5.27
CA TYR A 421 -1.82 23.80 5.54
C TYR A 421 -1.54 25.27 5.17
N ASN A 422 -0.29 25.74 5.21
CA ASN A 422 0.06 27.15 4.98
C ASN A 422 0.64 27.44 3.58
N GLY A 423 0.75 26.44 2.69
CA GLY A 423 1.44 26.59 1.40
C GLY A 423 2.92 26.97 1.53
N GLY A 424 3.54 27.43 0.44
CA GLY A 424 4.94 27.91 0.43
C GLY A 424 5.65 27.75 -0.92
N ASP A 425 6.12 28.85 -1.50
CA ASP A 425 6.57 28.90 -2.90
C ASP A 425 8.09 28.78 -3.08
N ALA A 426 8.54 28.19 -4.21
CA ALA A 426 9.96 28.04 -4.54
C ALA A 426 10.27 28.14 -6.05
N LYS A 427 11.52 28.49 -6.38
CA LYS A 427 12.20 28.10 -7.63
C LYS A 427 12.89 26.75 -7.41
N ILE A 428 12.84 25.86 -8.40
CA ILE A 428 13.68 24.66 -8.47
C ILE A 428 14.29 24.53 -9.87
N TRP A 429 15.56 24.17 -9.97
CA TRP A 429 16.24 23.91 -11.25
C TRP A 429 17.34 22.86 -11.11
N VAL A 430 17.78 22.34 -12.25
CA VAL A 430 18.95 21.45 -12.37
C VAL A 430 20.17 22.27 -12.79
N ASP A 431 21.32 21.98 -12.19
CA ASP A 431 22.63 22.59 -12.46
C ASP A 431 22.61 24.12 -12.49
N ASN A 432 23.13 24.73 -13.56
CA ASN A 432 23.29 26.19 -13.67
C ASN A 432 22.09 26.88 -14.33
N SER A 433 21.06 26.12 -14.75
CA SER A 433 19.88 26.60 -15.46
C SER A 433 18.85 27.34 -14.57
N GLU A 434 19.28 28.36 -13.81
CA GLU A 434 18.33 29.16 -13.01
C GLU A 434 17.39 30.01 -13.88
N SER A 435 17.75 30.27 -15.15
CA SER A 435 16.86 30.85 -16.18
C SER A 435 15.61 30.00 -16.39
N ASP A 436 15.78 28.68 -16.37
CA ASP A 436 14.77 27.69 -16.76
C ASP A 436 14.03 27.16 -15.52
N ALA A 437 14.25 27.79 -14.36
CA ALA A 437 13.79 27.31 -13.06
C ALA A 437 12.27 27.20 -12.97
N VAL A 438 11.79 25.99 -12.68
CA VAL A 438 10.38 25.69 -12.44
C VAL A 438 9.92 26.42 -11.18
N ASN A 439 8.85 27.20 -11.34
CA ASN A 439 8.26 28.00 -10.29
C ASN A 439 7.10 27.23 -9.65
N ILE A 440 7.32 26.72 -8.45
CA ILE A 440 6.31 26.00 -7.67
C ILE A 440 5.58 27.01 -6.79
N VAL A 441 4.26 27.10 -7.01
CA VAL A 441 3.32 27.89 -6.19
C VAL A 441 2.45 26.90 -5.44
N ASN A 442 2.61 26.83 -4.12
CA ASN A 442 2.04 25.75 -3.30
C ASN A 442 0.80 26.26 -2.54
N LYS A 443 -0.38 25.74 -2.90
CA LYS A 443 -1.66 26.16 -2.31
C LYS A 443 -1.87 25.50 -0.94
N ALA A 444 -2.42 26.27 0.00
CA ALA A 444 -2.88 25.77 1.30
C ALA A 444 -3.87 24.60 1.13
N GLN A 445 -3.48 23.40 1.55
CA GLN A 445 -4.31 22.19 1.41
C GLN A 445 -4.56 21.51 2.78
N PRO A 446 -5.82 21.48 3.27
CA PRO A 446 -6.19 20.70 4.45
C PRO A 446 -5.93 19.20 4.25
N GLY A 447 -5.42 18.52 5.29
CA GLY A 447 -5.00 17.11 5.23
C GLY A 447 -3.64 16.87 4.56
N GLY A 448 -3.17 17.83 3.74
CA GLY A 448 -1.92 17.77 3.01
C GLY A 448 -1.94 16.83 1.79
N SER A 449 -0.91 16.93 0.95
CA SER A 449 -0.77 16.09 -0.25
C SER A 449 0.69 15.93 -0.68
N ASN A 450 0.95 15.09 -1.68
CA ASN A 450 2.29 14.80 -2.19
C ASN A 450 2.32 14.93 -3.72
N GLU A 451 2.88 16.02 -4.23
CA GLU A 451 2.84 16.36 -5.66
C GLU A 451 4.21 16.23 -6.33
N LEU A 452 4.22 15.64 -7.53
CA LEU A 452 5.42 15.56 -8.37
C LEU A 452 5.44 16.71 -9.39
N TYR A 453 6.60 17.36 -9.49
CA TYR A 453 6.90 18.40 -10.46
C TYR A 453 8.13 18.00 -11.27
N THR A 454 7.98 17.89 -12.59
CA THR A 454 9.10 17.75 -13.52
C THR A 454 9.90 19.05 -13.50
N ILE A 455 11.20 18.97 -13.21
CA ILE A 455 12.09 20.12 -13.08
C ILE A 455 12.93 20.32 -14.35
N ALA A 456 13.35 19.22 -14.95
CA ALA A 456 13.99 19.20 -16.26
C ALA A 456 13.64 17.89 -16.96
N ASP A 457 13.40 17.95 -18.26
CA ASP A 457 13.33 16.79 -19.16
C ASP A 457 14.70 16.58 -19.83
N ARG A 458 14.96 15.37 -20.33
CA ARG A 458 16.11 15.05 -21.19
C ARG A 458 17.49 15.45 -20.58
N VAL A 459 17.67 15.32 -19.27
CA VAL A 459 18.96 15.48 -18.57
C VAL A 459 19.88 14.31 -18.89
N GLU A 460 21.17 14.58 -19.12
CA GLU A 460 22.18 13.55 -19.43
C GLU A 460 22.45 12.58 -18.26
N PRO A 461 23.07 11.40 -18.51
CA PRO A 461 23.57 10.54 -17.46
C PRO A 461 24.81 11.17 -16.78
N GLY A 462 24.79 11.32 -15.47
CA GLY A 462 25.91 11.93 -14.76
C GLY A 462 25.64 12.34 -13.32
N ILE A 463 26.56 13.14 -12.78
CA ILE A 463 26.39 13.81 -11.49
C ILE A 463 25.86 15.21 -11.75
N HIS A 464 24.67 15.49 -11.23
CA HIS A 464 23.97 16.76 -11.38
C HIS A 464 23.67 17.35 -10.01
N THR A 465 23.26 18.62 -10.00
CA THR A 465 22.77 19.32 -8.82
C THR A 465 21.31 19.72 -8.99
N LEU A 466 20.52 19.62 -7.92
CA LEU A 466 19.16 20.15 -7.84
C LEU A 466 19.16 21.30 -6.84
N SER A 467 18.97 22.52 -7.33
CA SER A 467 18.93 23.74 -6.52
C SER A 467 17.50 24.18 -6.23
N ILE A 468 17.19 24.44 -4.96
CA ILE A 468 15.89 24.94 -4.50
C ILE A 468 16.10 26.29 -3.80
N VAL A 469 15.31 27.31 -4.14
CA VAL A 469 15.24 28.60 -3.41
C VAL A 469 13.79 28.99 -3.13
N THR A 470 13.44 29.19 -1.86
CA THR A 470 12.09 29.59 -1.44
C THR A 470 11.84 31.08 -1.64
N LYS A 471 10.66 31.45 -2.16
CA LYS A 471 10.27 32.85 -2.44
C LYS A 471 9.35 33.47 -1.38
N GLY A 472 8.31 32.74 -0.98
CA GLY A 472 7.16 33.30 -0.26
C GLY A 472 7.25 33.27 1.27
N LYS A 473 6.12 33.59 1.90
CA LYS A 473 5.77 33.13 3.26
C LYS A 473 5.05 31.78 3.12
N GLY A 474 5.22 30.88 4.08
CA GLY A 474 4.66 29.52 4.05
C GLY A 474 5.75 28.46 4.21
N MET A 475 5.36 27.24 4.58
CA MET A 475 6.28 26.11 4.75
C MET A 475 6.40 25.31 3.45
N PHE A 476 7.44 25.58 2.67
CA PHE A 476 7.82 24.73 1.54
C PHE A 476 8.57 23.48 2.05
N ILE A 477 8.25 22.30 1.52
CA ILE A 477 8.89 21.02 1.88
C ILE A 477 9.22 20.22 0.61
N ILE A 478 10.50 19.94 0.36
CA ILE A 478 10.91 18.93 -0.63
C ILE A 478 11.09 17.57 0.05
N SER A 479 10.32 16.58 -0.39
CA SER A 479 10.09 15.29 0.26
C SER A 479 10.59 14.09 -0.55
N GLY A 480 11.11 14.33 -1.75
CA GLY A 480 11.79 13.33 -2.56
C GLY A 480 12.36 13.91 -3.86
N ILE A 481 13.21 13.13 -4.52
CA ILE A 481 13.74 13.39 -5.86
C ILE A 481 13.64 12.08 -6.63
N LEU A 482 13.13 12.15 -7.85
CA LEU A 482 12.87 11.00 -8.70
C LEU A 482 13.47 11.26 -10.09
N VAL A 483 13.86 10.20 -10.79
CA VAL A 483 14.43 10.28 -12.13
C VAL A 483 13.71 9.27 -13.03
N GLY A 484 13.06 9.80 -14.06
CA GLY A 484 12.05 9.11 -14.86
C GLY A 484 12.50 8.76 -16.29
N PRO A 485 11.55 8.69 -17.24
CA PRO A 485 11.83 8.53 -18.67
C PRO A 485 12.38 9.84 -19.27
N PRO A 486 12.94 9.83 -20.50
CA PRO A 486 13.50 11.02 -21.15
C PRO A 486 12.54 12.22 -21.16
N GLU A 487 11.25 11.96 -21.36
CA GLU A 487 10.17 12.95 -21.39
C GLU A 487 9.13 12.58 -20.34
N PHE A 488 8.98 13.41 -19.31
CA PHE A 488 7.93 13.26 -18.31
C PHE A 488 7.17 14.58 -18.13
N SER A 489 6.55 15.05 -19.21
CA SER A 489 5.56 16.11 -19.10
C SER A 489 4.33 15.58 -18.36
N ARG A 490 4.26 15.77 -17.03
CA ARG A 490 2.97 15.74 -16.33
C ARG A 490 2.07 16.75 -17.04
N ARG A 491 1.02 16.27 -17.71
CA ARG A 491 -0.06 17.16 -18.15
C ARG A 491 -0.52 17.91 -16.91
N LYS A 492 -0.52 19.24 -16.95
CA LYS A 492 -1.18 20.03 -15.92
C LYS A 492 -2.68 19.74 -16.05
N VAL A 493 -3.18 18.82 -15.25
CA VAL A 493 -4.63 18.63 -15.08
C VAL A 493 -5.12 19.87 -14.36
N THR A 494 -5.77 20.74 -15.12
CA THR A 494 -6.17 22.12 -14.77
C THR A 494 -7.34 22.16 -13.81
#